data_AF-A0A4S8MH66-F1
#
_entry.id   AF-A0A4S8MH66-F1
#
_cell.length_a   1.000
_cell.length_b   1.000
_cell.length_c   1.000
_cell.angle_alpha   90.00
_cell.angle_beta   90.00
_cell.angle_gamma   90.00
#
_symmetry.space_group_name_H-M   'P 1'
#
loop_
_entity.id
_entity.type
_entity.pdbx_description
1 polymer ?
#
loop_
_entity_poly.entity_id
_entity_poly.type
_entity_poly.pdbx_seq_one_letter_code
_entity_poly.pdbx_strand_id
1 'polypeptide(L)'
;VVDLFILPLRVQDSKVWISGVPLEIAKMLDWFEDIVNLHMELRETLYSIKQLTSISKRENSNSAAGGSNDLVGSSLRSFVQKLEVYQPYLVKFEGVRDMLERLGRDEASDFGEFVRIQE
;
A
#
# COMPACT_ATOMS: atom_id res chain seq x y z
N VAL A 1 5.47 -4.34 7.83
CA VAL A 1 4.45 -3.34 8.24
C VAL A 1 3.07 -3.96 8.26
N VAL A 2 2.54 -4.48 7.13
CA VAL A 2 1.23 -5.16 7.12
C VAL A 2 1.20 -6.33 8.12
N ASP A 3 2.16 -7.24 8.03
CA ASP A 3 2.18 -8.44 8.89
C ASP A 3 2.49 -8.16 10.37
N LEU A 4 3.20 -7.06 10.65
CA LEU A 4 3.68 -6.72 12.00
C LEU A 4 2.73 -5.78 12.75
N PHE A 5 2.05 -4.89 12.04
CA PHE A 5 1.24 -3.83 12.67
C PHE A 5 -0.22 -3.89 12.24
N ILE A 6 -0.53 -4.24 10.99
CA ILE A 6 -1.93 -4.24 10.52
C ILE A 6 -2.64 -5.52 10.94
N LEU A 7 -2.10 -6.69 10.57
CA LEU A 7 -2.73 -7.97 10.88
C LEU A 7 -2.89 -8.20 12.39
N PRO A 8 -1.90 -7.93 13.27
CA PRO A 8 -2.06 -8.17 14.70
C PRO A 8 -3.04 -7.23 15.40
N LEU A 9 -3.30 -6.04 14.82
CA LEU A 9 -4.23 -5.05 15.36
C LEU A 9 -5.65 -5.18 14.79
N ARG A 10 -5.90 -6.16 13.93
CA ARG A 10 -7.24 -6.45 13.42
C ARG A 10 -7.88 -7.62 14.15
N VAL A 11 -9.19 -7.56 14.28
CA VAL A 11 -10.01 -8.72 14.65
C VAL A 11 -9.80 -9.79 13.58
N GLN A 12 -9.63 -11.04 14.02
CA GLN A 12 -9.35 -12.17 13.14
C GLN A 12 -10.34 -12.23 11.96
N ASP A 13 -9.79 -12.40 10.75
CA ASP A 13 -10.52 -12.49 9.48
C ASP A 13 -11.48 -11.32 9.21
N SER A 14 -11.17 -10.12 9.74
CA SER A 14 -11.98 -8.93 9.61
C SER A 14 -11.14 -7.70 9.23
N LYS A 15 -11.81 -6.66 8.74
CA LYS A 15 -11.24 -5.31 8.56
C LYS A 15 -11.40 -4.42 9.80
N VAL A 16 -12.00 -4.95 10.87
CA VAL A 16 -12.28 -4.21 12.10
C VAL A 16 -11.02 -4.16 12.98
N TRP A 17 -10.67 -2.96 13.43
CA TRP A 17 -9.60 -2.72 14.40
C TRP A 17 -10.01 -3.19 15.80
N ILE A 18 -9.05 -3.75 16.56
CA ILE A 18 -9.28 -4.07 17.97
C ILE A 18 -9.54 -2.81 18.80
N SER A 19 -10.22 -2.98 19.94
CA SER A 19 -10.42 -1.88 20.89
C SER A 19 -9.08 -1.35 21.38
N GLY A 20 -8.94 -0.02 21.49
CA GLY A 20 -7.72 0.64 21.96
C GLY A 20 -6.85 1.23 20.84
N VAL A 21 -7.06 0.85 19.58
CA VAL A 21 -6.39 1.49 18.44
C VAL A 21 -7.02 2.87 18.19
N PRO A 22 -6.25 3.98 18.25
CA PRO A 22 -6.79 5.30 17.96
C PRO A 22 -7.27 5.43 16.51
N LEU A 23 -8.38 6.15 16.32
CA LEU A 23 -9.06 6.25 15.02
C LEU A 23 -8.14 6.80 13.92
N GLU A 24 -7.30 7.77 14.25
CA GLU A 24 -6.36 8.40 13.32
C GLU A 24 -5.30 7.41 12.85
N ILE A 25 -4.81 6.55 13.74
CA ILE A 25 -3.84 5.50 13.43
C ILE A 25 -4.50 4.39 12.60
N ALA A 26 -5.69 3.96 12.99
CA ALA A 26 -6.49 2.99 12.24
C ALA A 26 -6.66 3.43 10.78
N LYS A 27 -7.12 4.67 10.55
CA LYS A 27 -7.28 5.24 9.19
C LYS A 27 -5.96 5.32 8.43
N MET A 28 -4.87 5.68 9.10
CA MET A 28 -3.54 5.74 8.50
C MET A 28 -3.10 4.38 7.98
N LEU A 29 -3.31 3.34 8.77
CA LEU A 29 -2.98 1.96 8.41
C LEU A 29 -3.93 1.42 7.32
N ASP A 30 -5.20 1.80 7.33
CA ASP A 30 -6.14 1.46 6.24
C ASP A 30 -5.66 2.04 4.90
N TRP A 31 -5.28 3.33 4.85
CA TRP A 31 -4.72 3.92 3.62
C TRP A 31 -3.39 3.29 3.22
N PHE A 32 -2.55 2.89 4.19
CA PHE A 32 -1.32 2.15 3.89
C PHE A 32 -1.61 0.80 3.24
N GLU A 33 -2.59 0.05 3.75
CA GLU A 33 -3.04 -1.21 3.15
C GLU A 33 -3.53 -0.99 1.71
N ASP A 34 -4.33 0.05 1.48
CA ASP A 34 -4.80 0.39 0.13
C ASP A 34 -3.65 0.77 -0.82
N ILE A 35 -2.63 1.49 -0.31
CA ILE A 35 -1.40 1.80 -1.06
C ILE A 35 -0.65 0.51 -1.43
N VAL A 36 -0.49 -0.42 -0.49
CA VAL A 36 0.17 -1.71 -0.74
C VAL A 36 -0.60 -2.51 -1.80
N ASN A 37 -1.92 -2.56 -1.69
CA ASN A 37 -2.81 -3.21 -2.66
C ASN A 37 -2.67 -2.59 -4.06
N LEU A 38 -2.63 -1.26 -4.14
CA LEU A 38 -2.42 -0.54 -5.39
C LEU A 38 -1.09 -0.92 -6.05
N HIS A 39 0.00 -1.01 -5.26
CA HIS A 39 1.31 -1.42 -5.77
C HIS A 39 1.36 -2.88 -6.21
N MET A 40 0.64 -3.76 -5.53
CA MET A 40 0.49 -5.15 -5.98
C MET A 40 -0.22 -5.22 -7.34
N GLU A 41 -1.34 -4.51 -7.51
CA GLU A 41 -2.08 -4.48 -8.78
C GLU A 41 -1.22 -3.88 -9.93
N LEU A 42 -0.47 -2.82 -9.63
CA LEU A 42 0.46 -2.21 -10.58
C LEU A 42 1.56 -3.20 -11.00
N ARG A 43 2.16 -3.90 -10.03
CA ARG A 43 3.20 -4.91 -10.29
C ARG A 43 2.68 -6.03 -11.18
N GLU A 44 1.52 -6.59 -10.87
CA GLU A 44 0.91 -7.66 -11.67
C GLU A 44 0.62 -7.19 -13.10
N THR A 45 0.07 -5.98 -13.25
CA THR A 45 -0.19 -5.39 -14.57
C THR A 45 1.10 -5.26 -15.40
N LEU A 46 2.17 -4.72 -14.82
CA LEU A 46 3.46 -4.58 -15.49
C LEU A 46 4.08 -5.94 -15.83
N TYR A 47 3.92 -6.94 -14.95
CA TYR A 47 4.37 -8.30 -15.20
C TYR A 47 3.63 -8.94 -16.39
N SER A 48 2.30 -8.81 -16.45
CA SER A 48 1.50 -9.30 -17.58
C SER A 48 1.91 -8.66 -18.91
N ILE A 49 2.13 -7.34 -18.94
CA ILE A 49 2.58 -6.64 -20.16
C ILE A 49 3.94 -7.14 -20.62
N LYS A 50 4.88 -7.34 -19.67
CA LYS A 50 6.21 -7.90 -19.98
C LYS A 50 6.08 -9.30 -20.58
N GLN A 51 5.20 -10.13 -20.04
CA GLN A 51 4.97 -11.49 -20.52
C GLN A 51 4.41 -11.48 -21.96
N LEU A 52 3.38 -10.68 -22.23
CA LEU A 52 2.80 -10.52 -23.57
C LEU A 52 3.81 -9.97 -24.59
N THR A 53 4.64 -9.02 -24.16
CA THR A 53 5.71 -8.46 -24.99
C THR A 53 6.81 -9.48 -25.28
N SER A 54 7.12 -10.37 -24.34
CA SER A 54 8.12 -11.42 -24.52
C SER A 54 7.65 -12.54 -25.46
N ILE A 55 6.35 -12.86 -25.44
CA ILE A 55 5.73 -13.83 -26.36
C ILE A 55 5.71 -13.26 -27.78
N SER A 56 5.23 -12.02 -27.95
CA SER A 56 5.17 -11.37 -29.27
C SER A 56 6.54 -11.19 -29.94
N LYS A 57 7.61 -10.94 -29.17
CA LYS A 57 8.99 -10.91 -29.71
C LYS A 57 9.51 -12.29 -30.17
N ARG A 58 8.99 -13.39 -29.63
CA ARG A 58 9.37 -14.74 -30.06
C ARG A 58 8.67 -15.16 -31.35
N GLU A 59 7.46 -14.65 -31.59
CA GLU A 59 6.64 -15.00 -32.75
C GLU A 59 6.86 -14.04 -33.95
N ASN A 60 7.30 -12.81 -33.71
CA ASN A 60 7.51 -11.79 -34.75
C ASN A 60 8.93 -11.21 -34.67
N SER A 61 9.89 -11.83 -35.37
CA SER A 61 11.25 -11.33 -35.52
C SER A 61 11.40 -10.12 -36.47
N ASN A 62 10.30 -9.63 -37.07
CA ASN A 62 10.33 -8.61 -38.13
C ASN A 62 9.41 -7.37 -37.93
N SER A 63 8.76 -7.18 -36.78
CA SER A 63 7.86 -6.02 -36.58
C SER A 63 8.25 -5.10 -35.43
N ALA A 64 8.13 -3.80 -35.72
CA ALA A 64 8.75 -2.67 -35.03
C ALA A 64 8.51 -2.60 -33.52
N ALA A 65 9.56 -2.21 -32.80
CA ALA A 65 9.64 -2.02 -31.35
C ALA A 65 8.74 -0.91 -30.75
N GLY A 66 7.75 -0.41 -31.49
CA GLY A 66 6.87 0.69 -31.09
C GLY A 66 5.70 0.30 -30.17
N GLY A 67 5.19 -0.93 -30.26
CA GLY A 67 3.94 -1.31 -29.56
C GLY A 67 4.05 -1.49 -28.04
N SER A 68 5.23 -1.83 -27.52
CA SER A 68 5.38 -2.14 -26.09
C SER A 68 5.35 -0.90 -25.18
N ASN A 69 5.90 0.22 -25.65
CA ASN A 69 5.92 1.46 -24.86
C ASN A 69 4.53 2.08 -24.72
N ASP A 70 3.70 1.99 -25.76
CA ASP A 70 2.31 2.48 -25.74
C ASP A 70 1.41 1.66 -24.80
N LEU A 71 1.64 0.35 -24.71
CA LEU A 71 0.94 -0.52 -23.76
C LEU A 71 1.28 -0.17 -22.31
N VAL A 72 2.57 0.03 -22.00
CA VAL A 72 2.99 0.45 -20.65
C VAL A 72 2.42 1.82 -20.31
N GLY A 73 2.51 2.79 -21.22
CA GLY A 73 1.99 4.14 -20.99
C GLY A 73 0.47 4.19 -20.78
N SER A 74 -0.30 3.43 -21.56
CA SER A 74 -1.76 3.35 -21.41
C SER A 74 -2.16 2.63 -20.13
N SER A 75 -1.45 1.57 -19.73
CA SER A 75 -1.68 0.91 -18.44
C SER A 75 -1.32 1.80 -17.26
N LEU A 76 -0.18 2.52 -17.28
CA LEU A 76 0.17 3.44 -16.19
C LEU A 76 -0.84 4.58 -16.04
N ARG A 77 -1.43 5.04 -17.15
CA ARG A 77 -2.45 6.10 -17.12
C ARG A 77 -3.69 5.72 -16.29
N SER A 78 -4.09 4.45 -16.27
CA SER A 78 -5.25 4.01 -15.46
C SER A 78 -4.96 4.03 -13.96
N PHE A 79 -3.69 3.97 -13.54
CA PHE A 79 -3.28 4.07 -12.14
C PHE A 79 -3.18 5.51 -11.63
N VAL A 80 -3.06 6.51 -12.52
CA VAL A 80 -2.89 7.92 -12.11
C VAL A 80 -4.02 8.38 -11.20
N GLN A 81 -5.27 8.02 -11.52
CA GLN A 81 -6.42 8.38 -10.67
C GLN A 81 -6.37 7.64 -9.32
N LYS A 82 -6.00 6.36 -9.34
CA LYS A 82 -5.91 5.52 -8.13
C LYS A 82 -4.83 5.99 -7.15
N LEU A 83 -3.82 6.76 -7.60
CA LEU A 83 -2.82 7.37 -6.73
C LEU A 83 -3.41 8.42 -5.77
N GLU A 84 -4.68 8.82 -5.92
CA GLU A 84 -5.36 9.71 -4.98
C GLU A 84 -5.41 9.15 -3.55
N VAL A 85 -5.32 7.83 -3.38
CA VAL A 85 -5.25 7.17 -2.07
C VAL A 85 -4.10 7.67 -1.20
N TYR A 86 -3.03 8.20 -1.82
CA TYR A 86 -1.92 8.81 -1.12
C TYR A 86 -2.27 10.14 -0.46
N GLN A 87 -3.26 10.88 -0.97
CA GLN A 87 -3.56 12.23 -0.49
C GLN A 87 -3.87 12.27 1.01
N PRO A 88 -4.86 11.51 1.54
CA PRO A 88 -5.14 11.52 2.97
C PRO A 88 -3.99 10.96 3.80
N TYR A 89 -3.28 9.93 3.30
CA TYR A 89 -2.11 9.36 3.96
C TYR A 89 -1.01 10.40 4.18
N LEU A 90 -0.63 11.11 3.12
CA LEU A 90 0.42 12.14 3.16
C LEU A 90 0.01 13.33 4.04
N VAL A 91 -1.23 13.78 3.95
CA VAL A 91 -1.74 14.91 4.75
C VAL A 91 -1.77 14.57 6.24
N LYS A 92 -2.05 13.32 6.61
CA LYS A 92 -2.18 12.89 8.00
C LYS A 92 -0.87 12.37 8.61
N PHE A 93 0.15 12.11 7.79
CA PHE A 93 1.38 11.45 8.21
C PHE A 93 2.05 12.11 9.43
N GLU A 94 2.34 13.40 9.37
CA GLU A 94 3.01 14.13 10.46
C GLU A 94 2.19 14.09 11.77
N GLY A 95 0.87 14.34 11.68
CA GLY A 95 0.01 14.32 12.85
C GLY A 95 -0.10 12.94 13.50
N VAL A 96 -0.10 11.87 12.68
CA VAL A 96 -0.09 10.49 13.19
C VAL A 96 1.29 10.12 13.75
N ARG A 97 2.39 10.60 13.16
CA ARG A 97 3.75 10.42 13.70
C ARG A 97 3.86 11.01 15.10
N ASP A 98 3.46 12.27 15.27
CA ASP A 98 3.50 12.95 16.57
C ASP A 98 2.63 12.24 17.61
N MET A 99 1.48 11.70 17.18
CA MET A 99 0.62 10.89 18.03
C MET A 99 1.28 9.58 18.45
N LEU A 100 1.94 8.88 17.53
CA LEU A 100 2.69 7.65 17.81
C LEU A 100 3.82 7.90 18.81
N GLU A 101 4.60 8.97 18.62
CA GLU A 101 5.66 9.34 19.56
C GLU A 101 5.12 9.63 20.97
N ARG A 102 3.97 10.30 21.06
CA ARG A 102 3.34 10.58 22.36
C ARG A 102 2.82 9.30 23.03
N LEU A 103 2.16 8.43 22.28
CA LEU A 103 1.63 7.16 22.81
C LEU A 103 2.77 6.19 23.20
N GLY A 104 3.86 6.16 22.43
CA GLY A 104 5.03 5.34 22.73
C GLY A 104 5.75 5.75 24.02
N ARG A 105 5.65 7.03 24.44
CA ARG A 105 6.17 7.52 25.72
C ARG A 105 5.20 7.39 26.88
N ASP A 106 3.92 7.14 26.59
CA ASP A 106 2.90 6.92 27.60
C ASP A 106 2.95 5.45 28.07
N GLU A 107 3.41 5.25 29.31
CA GLU A 107 3.49 3.93 29.92
C GLU A 107 2.09 3.36 30.22
N ALA A 108 1.06 4.20 30.32
CA ALA A 108 -0.31 3.77 30.55
C ALA A 108 -1.09 3.48 29.24
N SER A 109 -0.47 3.64 28.07
CA SER A 109 -1.12 3.39 26.79
C SER A 109 -0.96 1.93 26.36
N ASP A 110 -2.07 1.17 26.33
CA ASP A 110 -2.10 -0.21 25.81
C ASP A 110 -1.58 -0.29 24.36
N PHE A 111 -2.00 0.68 23.53
CA PHE A 111 -1.51 0.77 22.15
C PHE A 111 -0.02 1.12 22.11
N GLY A 112 0.45 2.04 22.97
CA GLY A 112 1.87 2.37 23.09
C GLY A 112 2.71 1.18 23.51
N GLU A 113 2.21 0.35 24.43
CA GLU A 113 2.86 -0.90 24.85
C GLU A 113 2.99 -1.88 23.68
N PHE A 114 1.92 -2.07 22.90
CA PHE A 114 1.98 -2.88 21.68
C PHE A 114 3.08 -2.40 20.73
N VAL A 115 3.16 -1.09 20.46
CA VAL A 115 4.19 -0.53 19.57
C VAL A 115 5.60 -0.80 20.10
N ARG A 116 5.85 -0.61 21.40
CA ARG A 116 7.15 -0.87 22.03
C ARG A 116 7.58 -2.34 21.97
N ILE A 117 6.64 -3.28 21.97
CA ILE A 117 6.95 -4.71 21.83
C ILE A 117 7.37 -5.08 20.40
N GLN A 118 6.93 -4.31 19.40
CA GLN A 118 7.24 -4.55 17.98
C GLN A 118 8.54 -3.88 17.49
N GLU A 119 9.12 -2.95 18.26
CA GLU A 119 10.45 -2.34 18.01
C GLU A 119 11.60 -3.26 18.49
#